data_AF-A0A7W6HAT8-F1
#
_entry.id   AF-A0A7W6HAT8-F1
#
_cell.length_a   1.000
_cell.length_b   1.000
_cell.length_c   1.000
_cell.angle_alpha   90.00
_cell.angle_beta   90.00
_cell.angle_gamma   90.00
#
_symmetry.space_group_name_H-M   'P 1'
#
loop_
_entity.id
_entity.type
_entity.pdbx_description
1 polymer ?
#
loop_
_entity_poly.entity_id
_entity_poly.type
_entity_poly.pdbx_seq_one_letter_code
_entity_poly.pdbx_strand_id
1 'polypeptide(L)'
;MAAVMLAAGGLSACAASGAAPLVDVPMLPQGMQVSTLPASDPADAVGAPLRSAEISYVTSAAAGIYRRRPSERSATLVPTPDHDGYGVCLRSPAASGGHDHALIIFTRRLDGEPISQVDDDTLVLRRADDTGICRSEGIAYVTARAA
;
A
#
# COMPACT_ATOMS: atom_id res chain seq x y z
N MET A 1 -5.51 6.09 -70.10
CA MET A 1 -6.41 4.93 -70.34
C MET A 1 -6.43 4.09 -69.08
N ALA A 2 -7.64 3.75 -68.57
CA ALA A 2 -7.98 2.92 -67.39
C ALA A 2 -7.49 3.48 -66.02
N ALA A 3 -8.29 3.93 -65.05
CA ALA A 3 -9.61 3.58 -64.49
C ALA A 3 -9.68 2.19 -63.83
N VAL A 4 -10.36 2.15 -62.65
CA VAL A 4 -10.90 1.01 -61.85
C VAL A 4 -9.99 0.56 -60.68
N MET A 5 -10.43 0.26 -59.44
CA MET A 5 -11.68 0.43 -58.65
C MET A 5 -11.39 -0.06 -57.19
N LEU A 6 -12.18 0.44 -56.23
CA LEU A 6 -12.74 -0.16 -54.99
C LEU A 6 -11.90 -0.95 -53.95
N ALA A 7 -12.02 -0.52 -52.69
CA ALA A 7 -12.72 -1.21 -51.57
C ALA A 7 -12.75 -0.24 -50.36
N ALA A 8 -13.86 0.22 -49.78
CA ALA A 8 -15.00 -0.44 -49.13
C ALA A 8 -14.65 -1.12 -47.77
N GLY A 9 -15.24 -0.59 -46.69
CA GLY A 9 -15.16 -1.07 -45.31
C GLY A 9 -15.04 0.13 -44.37
N GLY A 10 -16.10 0.76 -43.87
CA GLY A 10 -17.25 0.19 -43.17
C GLY A 10 -16.91 0.14 -41.68
N LEU A 11 -17.63 0.90 -40.84
CA LEU A 11 -18.05 0.50 -39.48
C LEU A 11 -18.90 1.60 -38.82
N SER A 12 -20.15 1.21 -38.58
CA SER A 12 -21.07 1.52 -37.49
C SER A 12 -21.35 2.96 -37.08
N ALA A 13 -22.56 3.39 -37.47
CA ALA A 13 -23.39 4.29 -36.69
C ALA A 13 -23.77 3.67 -35.34
N CYS A 14 -23.59 4.42 -34.25
CA CYS A 14 -24.36 4.23 -33.02
C CYS A 14 -25.19 5.49 -32.78
N ALA A 15 -26.41 5.46 -33.28
CA ALA A 15 -27.48 6.29 -32.75
C ALA A 15 -27.93 5.69 -31.41
N ALA A 16 -27.92 6.49 -30.35
CA ALA A 16 -28.64 6.18 -29.13
C ALA A 16 -29.22 7.48 -28.57
N SER A 17 -30.38 7.87 -29.09
CA SER A 17 -31.34 8.70 -28.37
C SER A 17 -32.02 7.81 -27.34
N GLY A 18 -31.86 8.16 -26.06
CA GLY A 18 -32.53 7.51 -24.95
C GLY A 18 -32.55 8.44 -23.74
N ALA A 19 -33.49 9.38 -23.76
CA ALA A 19 -33.85 10.15 -22.57
C ALA A 19 -34.47 9.17 -21.54
N ALA A 20 -33.77 8.95 -20.45
CA ALA A 20 -34.30 8.24 -19.28
C ALA A 20 -34.80 9.27 -18.26
N PRO A 21 -35.95 9.01 -17.58
CA PRO A 21 -36.51 9.93 -16.60
C PRO A 21 -35.63 10.01 -15.34
N LEU A 22 -35.61 11.21 -14.75
CA LEU A 22 -35.08 11.48 -13.41
C LEU A 22 -35.77 10.55 -12.42
N VAL A 23 -35.06 9.53 -11.97
CA VAL A 23 -35.50 8.66 -10.86
C VAL A 23 -35.18 9.41 -9.57
N ASP A 24 -36.22 9.69 -8.80
CA ASP A 24 -36.16 10.21 -7.45
C ASP A 24 -35.30 9.26 -6.60
N VAL A 25 -34.11 9.72 -6.19
CA VAL A 25 -33.22 8.94 -5.30
C VAL A 25 -33.70 9.20 -3.88
N PRO A 26 -34.26 8.19 -3.18
CA PRO A 26 -34.61 8.36 -1.78
C PRO A 26 -33.33 8.67 -0.98
N MET A 27 -33.38 9.79 -0.28
CA MET A 27 -32.37 10.27 0.66
C MET A 27 -32.05 9.14 1.67
N LEU A 28 -30.86 8.57 1.57
CA LEU A 28 -30.36 7.62 2.56
C LEU A 28 -30.28 8.34 3.92
N PRO A 29 -30.81 7.76 5.01
CA PRO A 29 -30.66 8.35 6.33
C PRO A 29 -29.18 8.48 6.67
N GLN A 30 -28.77 9.72 6.93
CA GLN A 30 -27.48 10.08 7.47
C GLN A 30 -27.31 9.38 8.82
N GLY A 31 -26.40 8.42 8.88
CA GLY A 31 -26.15 7.69 10.11
C GLY A 31 -25.08 6.62 9.99
N MET A 32 -24.12 6.75 9.08
CA MET A 32 -22.88 5.98 9.19
C MET A 32 -22.10 6.61 10.34
N GLN A 33 -22.23 6.05 11.55
CA GLN A 33 -21.39 6.47 12.66
C GLN A 33 -19.95 6.10 12.31
N VAL A 34 -19.16 7.12 11.96
CA VAL A 34 -17.71 7.02 11.90
C VAL A 34 -17.28 6.80 13.34
N SER A 35 -17.10 5.53 13.71
CA SER A 35 -16.54 5.17 15.00
C SER A 35 -15.07 5.58 14.95
N THR A 36 -14.79 6.82 15.34
CA THR A 36 -13.43 7.31 15.54
C THR A 36 -12.90 6.61 16.78
N LEU A 37 -12.39 5.38 16.60
CA LEU A 37 -11.57 4.74 17.62
C LEU A 37 -10.42 5.70 17.93
N PRO A 38 -10.10 5.94 19.22
CA PRO A 38 -8.98 6.79 19.57
C PRO A 38 -7.73 6.20 18.90
N ALA A 39 -7.00 7.03 18.16
CA ALA A 39 -5.70 6.66 17.64
C ALA A 39 -4.85 6.22 18.83
N SER A 40 -4.46 4.94 18.86
CA SER A 40 -3.52 4.46 19.87
C SER A 40 -2.23 5.26 19.71
N ASP A 41 -1.61 5.70 20.82
CA ASP A 41 -0.35 6.42 20.75
C ASP A 41 0.67 5.54 19.98
N PRO A 42 1.33 6.06 18.94
CA PRO A 42 2.33 5.30 18.19
C PRO A 42 3.44 4.73 19.09
N ALA A 43 3.74 5.37 20.23
CA ALA A 43 4.68 4.84 21.21
C ALA A 43 4.22 3.50 21.83
N ASP A 44 2.91 3.32 22.05
CA ASP A 44 2.33 2.10 22.62
C ASP A 44 2.34 0.92 21.63
N ALA A 45 2.51 1.20 20.34
CA ALA A 45 2.53 0.18 19.29
C ALA A 45 3.91 -0.47 19.11
N VAL A 46 4.99 0.17 19.57
CA VAL A 46 6.35 -0.35 19.39
C VAL A 46 6.51 -1.71 20.06
N GLY A 47 7.14 -2.66 19.36
CA GLY A 47 7.30 -4.04 19.83
C GLY A 47 6.06 -4.92 19.69
N ALA A 48 4.90 -4.34 19.37
CA ALA A 48 3.70 -5.14 19.09
C ALA A 48 3.85 -5.94 17.78
N PRO A 49 3.19 -7.10 17.66
CA PRO A 49 3.11 -7.80 16.39
C PRO A 49 2.31 -7.00 15.36
N LEU A 50 2.61 -7.22 14.07
CA LEU A 50 1.84 -6.66 12.97
C LEU A 50 0.45 -7.32 12.86
N ARG A 51 -0.56 -6.52 12.56
CA ARG A 51 -1.93 -6.95 12.22
C ARG A 51 -1.98 -7.49 10.79
N SER A 52 -3.03 -8.24 10.45
CA SER A 52 -3.20 -8.82 9.11
C SER A 52 -3.18 -7.77 7.99
N ALA A 53 -3.84 -6.62 8.20
CA ALA A 53 -3.85 -5.52 7.24
C ALA A 53 -2.44 -4.92 7.03
N GLU A 54 -1.69 -4.71 8.12
CA GLU A 54 -0.29 -4.24 8.08
C GLU A 54 0.59 -5.24 7.33
N ILE A 55 0.43 -6.54 7.58
CA ILE A 55 1.17 -7.59 6.87
C ILE A 55 0.87 -7.57 5.37
N SER A 56 -0.41 -7.44 4.99
CA SER A 56 -0.83 -7.38 3.60
C SER A 56 -0.25 -6.15 2.89
N TYR A 57 -0.32 -5.00 3.55
CA TYR A 57 0.26 -3.75 3.05
C TYR A 57 1.77 -3.88 2.86
N VAL A 58 2.50 -4.30 3.91
CA VAL A 58 3.96 -4.44 3.89
C VAL A 58 4.42 -5.43 2.83
N THR A 59 3.71 -6.56 2.67
CA THR A 59 4.01 -7.56 1.63
C THR A 59 3.84 -6.97 0.22
N SER A 60 2.77 -6.20 0.02
CA SER A 60 2.48 -5.52 -1.25
C SER A 60 3.53 -4.43 -1.56
N ALA A 61 3.87 -3.63 -0.56
CA ALA A 61 4.91 -2.59 -0.65
C ALA A 61 6.28 -3.22 -0.95
N ALA A 62 6.66 -4.30 -0.27
CA ALA A 62 7.91 -5.02 -0.50
C ALA A 62 8.02 -5.54 -1.95
N ALA A 63 6.91 -6.04 -2.52
CA ALA A 63 6.86 -6.44 -3.92
C ALA A 63 7.15 -5.29 -4.89
N GLY A 64 6.71 -4.07 -4.57
CA GLY A 64 7.04 -2.86 -5.32
C GLY A 64 8.49 -2.43 -5.13
N ILE A 65 8.92 -2.25 -3.87
CA ILE A 65 10.26 -1.75 -3.49
C ILE A 65 11.37 -2.63 -4.05
N TYR A 66 11.25 -3.95 -3.88
CA TYR A 66 12.28 -4.91 -4.27
C TYR A 66 12.00 -5.57 -5.62
N ARG A 67 11.09 -5.01 -6.43
CA ARG A 67 10.76 -5.51 -7.77
C ARG A 67 10.48 -7.01 -7.77
N ARG A 68 9.64 -7.46 -6.83
CA ARG A 68 9.22 -8.86 -6.64
C ARG A 68 10.29 -9.86 -6.19
N ARG A 69 11.49 -9.42 -5.80
CA ARG A 69 12.50 -10.30 -5.19
C ARG A 69 12.03 -10.85 -3.82
N PRO A 70 12.63 -11.96 -3.35
CA PRO A 70 12.43 -12.45 -1.99
C PRO A 70 12.72 -11.35 -0.97
N SER A 71 11.88 -11.24 0.06
CA SER A 71 12.04 -10.22 1.09
C SER A 71 11.51 -10.67 2.43
N GLU A 72 12.07 -10.06 3.47
CA GLU A 72 11.72 -10.27 4.86
C GLU A 72 11.26 -8.94 5.47
N ARG A 73 10.44 -9.03 6.50
CA ARG A 73 9.98 -7.90 7.32
C ARG A 73 10.29 -8.13 8.78
N SER A 74 10.34 -7.07 9.59
CA SER A 74 10.37 -7.23 11.05
C SER A 74 9.14 -7.98 11.54
N ALA A 75 9.33 -8.83 12.54
CA ALA A 75 8.25 -9.57 13.19
C ALA A 75 7.31 -8.65 13.98
N THR A 76 7.89 -7.59 14.55
CA THR A 76 7.23 -6.59 15.38
C THR A 76 7.45 -5.19 14.82
N LEU A 77 6.65 -4.24 15.31
CA LEU A 77 6.78 -2.82 15.00
C LEU A 77 8.04 -2.24 15.66
N VAL A 78 8.76 -1.39 14.95
CA VAL A 78 10.00 -0.74 15.41
C VAL A 78 9.76 0.74 15.71
N PRO A 79 10.54 1.35 16.62
CA PRO A 79 10.42 2.78 16.88
C PRO A 79 10.90 3.62 15.70
N THR A 80 10.29 4.79 15.50
CA THR A 80 10.69 5.79 14.50
C THR A 80 10.94 7.13 15.18
N PRO A 81 12.14 7.38 15.73
CA PRO A 81 12.39 8.54 16.60
C PRO A 81 12.19 9.90 15.90
N ASP A 82 12.43 9.94 14.58
CA ASP A 82 12.35 11.17 13.78
C ASP A 82 11.00 11.34 13.06
N HIS A 83 10.05 10.43 13.28
CA HIS A 83 8.76 10.43 12.60
C HIS A 83 7.62 10.06 13.54
N ASP A 84 6.51 10.78 13.45
CA ASP A 84 5.29 10.44 14.18
C ASP A 84 4.71 9.12 13.64
N GLY A 85 4.80 8.06 14.42
CA GLY A 85 4.33 6.75 14.00
C GLY A 85 5.12 5.58 14.56
N TYR A 86 4.93 4.43 13.91
CA TYR A 86 5.70 3.23 14.15
C TYR A 86 6.16 2.64 12.82
N GLY A 87 7.30 1.95 12.87
CA GLY A 87 7.97 1.43 11.69
C GLY A 87 7.80 -0.06 11.48
N VAL A 88 7.98 -0.50 10.24
CA VAL A 88 8.24 -1.88 9.87
C VAL A 88 9.49 -1.91 9.01
N CYS A 89 10.50 -2.63 9.47
CA CYS A 89 11.71 -2.84 8.71
C CYS A 89 11.50 -3.88 7.63
N LEU A 90 12.03 -3.62 6.46
CA LEU A 90 12.05 -4.52 5.32
C LEU A 90 13.49 -4.77 4.89
N ARG A 91 13.78 -6.00 4.47
CA ARG A 91 15.07 -6.31 3.84
C ARG A 91 14.94 -7.30 2.69
N SER A 92 15.86 -7.22 1.75
CA SER A 92 15.97 -8.16 0.62
C SER A 92 17.45 -8.39 0.31
N PRO A 93 17.88 -9.62 -0.06
CA PRO A 93 19.26 -9.86 -0.46
C PRO A 93 19.70 -8.93 -1.60
N ALA A 94 20.83 -8.24 -1.40
CA ALA A 94 21.41 -7.35 -2.39
C ALA A 94 22.35 -8.11 -3.35
N ALA A 95 22.46 -7.65 -4.59
CA ALA A 95 23.33 -8.29 -5.59
C ALA A 95 24.84 -8.20 -5.23
N SER A 96 25.23 -7.15 -4.52
CA SER A 96 26.60 -6.92 -4.04
C SER A 96 26.93 -7.68 -2.74
N GLY A 97 26.02 -8.53 -2.26
CA GLY A 97 26.09 -9.12 -0.92
C GLY A 97 25.45 -8.24 0.15
N GLY A 98 25.09 -8.84 1.28
CA GLY A 98 24.32 -8.18 2.34
C GLY A 98 22.83 -8.01 1.98
N HIS A 99 22.20 -6.98 2.54
CA HIS A 99 20.77 -6.72 2.35
C HIS A 99 20.49 -5.25 2.02
N ASP A 100 19.63 -5.03 1.03
CA ASP A 100 18.96 -3.75 0.81
C ASP A 100 17.89 -3.59 1.89
N HIS A 101 17.85 -2.44 2.54
CA HIS A 101 16.88 -2.16 3.60
C HIS A 101 15.91 -1.04 3.18
N ALA A 102 14.69 -1.14 3.70
CA ALA A 102 13.69 -0.10 3.64
C ALA A 102 12.93 -0.05 4.97
N LEU A 103 12.40 1.12 5.31
CA LEU A 103 11.59 1.34 6.50
C LEU A 103 10.24 1.90 6.06
N ILE A 104 9.17 1.20 6.39
CA ILE A 104 7.80 1.69 6.19
C ILE A 104 7.32 2.26 7.51
N ILE A 105 6.84 3.49 7.52
CA ILE A 105 6.30 4.16 8.71
C ILE A 105 4.81 4.32 8.53
N PHE A 106 4.05 3.94 9.57
CA PHE A 106 2.62 4.14 9.67
C PHE A 106 2.34 5.16 10.77
N THR A 107 1.49 6.14 10.50
CA THR A 107 1.03 7.11 11.53
C THR A 107 0.00 6.51 12.49
N ARG A 108 -0.70 5.44 12.07
CA ARG A 108 -1.76 4.74 12.84
C ARG A 108 -1.86 3.27 12.47
N ARG A 109 -2.37 2.45 13.40
CA ARG A 109 -2.68 1.02 13.21
C ARG A 109 -3.64 0.81 12.02
N LEU A 110 -3.38 -0.23 11.22
CA LEU A 110 -4.28 -0.60 10.12
C LEU A 110 -5.26 -1.68 10.58
N ASP A 111 -6.54 -1.36 10.50
CA ASP A 111 -7.59 -2.06 11.24
C ASP A 111 -8.61 -2.68 10.29
N GLY A 112 -8.15 -3.51 9.33
CA GLY A 112 -9.00 -4.37 8.49
C GLY A 112 -9.97 -3.68 7.51
N GLU A 113 -10.31 -2.41 7.74
CA GLU A 113 -11.17 -1.60 6.90
C GLU A 113 -10.36 -1.10 5.69
N PRO A 114 -10.95 -1.02 4.49
CA PRO A 114 -10.27 -0.48 3.32
C PRO A 114 -9.82 0.96 3.59
N ILE A 115 -8.52 1.15 3.75
CA ILE A 115 -7.93 2.49 3.81
C ILE A 115 -8.06 3.08 2.41
N SER A 116 -8.72 4.23 2.31
CA SER A 116 -8.78 5.02 1.09
C SER A 116 -7.35 5.30 0.61
N GLN A 117 -7.07 5.11 -0.68
CA GLN A 117 -5.76 5.45 -1.27
C GLN A 117 -5.39 6.94 -1.14
N VAL A 118 -6.33 7.79 -0.72
CA VAL A 118 -6.11 9.21 -0.44
C VAL A 118 -5.61 9.45 1.00
N ASP A 119 -5.80 8.49 1.91
CA ASP A 119 -5.38 8.54 3.32
C ASP A 119 -4.02 7.85 3.53
N ASP A 120 -3.15 7.89 2.52
CA ASP A 120 -1.87 7.19 2.50
C ASP A 120 -0.85 7.89 3.42
N ASP A 121 -1.10 7.83 4.73
CA ASP A 121 -0.22 8.33 5.79
C ASP A 121 0.92 7.32 6.04
N THR A 122 1.50 6.81 4.96
CA THR A 122 2.59 5.85 5.01
C THR A 122 3.83 6.43 4.33
N LEU A 123 4.95 6.40 5.04
CA LEU A 123 6.22 6.87 4.52
C LEU A 123 7.12 5.67 4.24
N VAL A 124 7.73 5.64 3.05
CA VAL A 124 8.69 4.60 2.68
C VAL A 124 10.07 5.21 2.58
N LEU A 125 10.93 4.92 3.55
CA LEU A 125 12.29 5.40 3.64
C LEU A 125 13.27 4.33 3.15
N ARG A 126 14.28 4.75 2.39
CA ARG A 126 15.25 3.86 1.74
C ARG A 126 16.68 4.35 1.82
N ARG A 127 16.91 5.57 2.32
CA ARG A 127 18.26 6.09 2.47
C ARG A 127 18.97 5.36 3.59
N ALA A 128 20.29 5.34 3.50
CA ALA A 128 21.10 4.60 4.45
C ALA A 128 20.92 5.11 5.89
N ASP A 129 20.81 6.43 6.04
CA ASP A 129 20.65 7.11 7.33
C ASP A 129 19.29 6.78 7.97
N ASP A 130 18.20 6.90 7.21
CA ASP A 130 16.85 6.62 7.68
C ASP A 130 16.61 5.14 8.06
N THR A 131 17.38 4.22 7.46
CA THR A 131 17.22 2.78 7.64
C THR A 131 18.18 2.18 8.66
N GLY A 132 18.91 3.01 9.41
CA GLY A 132 19.88 2.57 10.42
C GLY A 132 19.29 1.57 11.42
N ILE A 133 18.08 1.83 11.91
CA ILE A 133 17.36 0.97 12.87
C ILE A 133 17.16 -0.46 12.35
N CYS A 134 16.98 -0.63 11.04
CA CYS A 134 16.73 -1.93 10.42
C CYS A 134 17.97 -2.82 10.33
N ARG A 135 19.17 -2.27 10.53
CA ARG A 135 20.43 -3.02 10.57
C ARG A 135 20.78 -3.53 11.97
N SER A 136 20.02 -3.15 12.98
CA SER A 136 20.25 -3.59 14.36
C SER A 136 20.06 -5.10 14.51
N GLU A 137 20.98 -5.75 15.24
CA GLU A 137 20.91 -7.19 15.54
C GLU A 137 19.69 -7.58 16.38
N GLY A 138 19.04 -6.61 17.03
CA GLY A 138 17.82 -6.83 17.81
C GLY A 138 16.55 -7.01 16.98
N ILE A 139 16.60 -6.85 15.65
CA ILE A 139 15.43 -7.01 14.79
C ILE A 139 15.28 -8.46 14.33
N ALA A 140 14.22 -9.11 14.81
CA ALA A 140 13.80 -10.41 14.29
C ALA A 140 13.10 -10.23 12.94
N TYR A 141 13.62 -10.88 11.90
CA TYR A 141 13.06 -10.87 10.55
C TYR A 141 12.28 -12.14 10.26
N VAL A 142 11.14 -11.98 9.60
CA VAL A 142 10.28 -13.07 9.11
C VAL A 142 9.99 -12.88 7.63
N THR A 143 9.74 -13.97 6.91
CA THR A 143 9.42 -13.94 5.48
C THR A 143 8.22 -13.02 5.22
N ALA A 144 8.43 -11.99 4.40
CA ALA A 144 7.36 -11.15 3.87
C ALA A 144 6.89 -11.69 2.52
N ARG A 145 7.87 -12.09 1.69
CA ARG A 145 7.62 -12.66 0.38
C ARG A 145 8.66 -13.72 0.06
N ALA A 146 8.18 -14.91 -0.28
CA ALA A 146 9.00 -15.99 -0.82
C ALA A 146 9.36 -15.75 -2.30
N ALA A 147 10.43 -16.42 -2.75
CA ALA A 147 10.87 -16.42 -4.15
C ALA A 147 9.82 -16.99 -5.10
#